data_AF-A0A9W8ZEG5-F1
#
_entry.id   AF-A0A9W8ZEG5-F1
#
_cell.length_a   1.000
_cell.length_b   1.000
_cell.length_c   1.000
_cell.angle_alpha   90.00
_cell.angle_beta   90.00
_cell.angle_gamma   90.00
#
_symmetry.space_group_name_H-M   'P 1'
#
loop_
_entity.id
_entity.type
_entity.pdbx_description
1 polymer ?
#
loop_
_entity_poly.entity_id
_entity_poly.type
_entity_poly.pdbx_seq_one_letter_code
_entity_poly.pdbx_strand_id
1 'polypeptide(L)'
;MALFNKQRAFVLAVSAAPILFYWLYTNTTMHPLIAGAFSTWLAATATQAYCPPPGPLLPPPKVLSNTTKLIVPDTTFANVSWSSDTSFAVKASIGDVTVFEHEYSAPGREVGQSLFDTIIRVGSVTKTFVMLAVLLSADKIKLSDSITKFISELDEQAYRDVTIAALASHTSGLGRWIYVGDLAIVPGFNPAILGLPSVNATGVKMSTCDLFPGTRVCTREEIVAGLNNPAYHPRSPNSGPVYSNIGYTLLGMALAAVHNKTPEQAIQDLVINPLGLNKTKFTVPERGGEALLPRFKADERWFVPSFGNYDPSGGLWSTPSDQLAFLQSVLSNKLISKPATRRWLQPRAVLPSLHQAVGESWEIFRPTDIDLATPRAIDIFTKTGGVTGYAAHAVIVPEYNIALTINAAGGQAQDAVSALFPQMVKPLVAYADKLARQQARVEYAGTYKASAAGVAGSMTLAVDDGPGVALNELTMNGVQVLQSLAAMQKIPYESLSARLYPTDPDSLGTDREVWRISVDRKDPGSWGTRFDT
;
A
#
# COMPACT_ATOMS: atom_id res chain seq x y z
N MET A 1 31.44 -10.89 5.96
CA MET A 1 32.12 -12.19 6.23
C MET A 1 31.16 -13.33 5.91
N ALA A 2 31.58 -14.40 5.21
CA ALA A 2 30.75 -15.57 4.87
C ALA A 2 30.77 -16.65 5.97
N LEU A 3 29.64 -16.94 6.61
CA LEU A 3 29.50 -18.02 7.62
C LEU A 3 28.50 -19.08 7.15
N PHE A 4 28.78 -20.38 7.39
CA PHE A 4 28.00 -21.48 6.82
C PHE A 4 27.40 -22.41 7.88
N ASN A 5 26.19 -22.93 7.61
CA ASN A 5 25.63 -24.11 8.29
C ASN A 5 25.03 -25.05 7.23
N LYS A 6 25.81 -26.03 6.77
CA LYS A 6 25.50 -27.16 5.86
C LYS A 6 24.58 -26.92 4.61
N GLN A 7 24.00 -25.74 4.41
CA GLN A 7 23.03 -25.37 3.38
C GLN A 7 23.10 -23.89 2.91
N ARG A 8 23.61 -22.91 3.69
CA ARG A 8 23.66 -21.48 3.28
C ARG A 8 24.86 -20.69 3.80
N ALA A 9 25.16 -19.52 3.20
CA ALA A 9 26.18 -18.56 3.60
C ALA A 9 25.59 -17.19 4.02
N PHE A 10 26.07 -16.60 5.12
CA PHE A 10 25.67 -15.25 5.59
C PHE A 10 26.76 -14.23 5.32
N VAL A 11 26.45 -13.03 4.79
CA VAL A 11 27.40 -11.89 4.77
C VAL A 11 27.05 -10.90 5.88
N LEU A 12 27.87 -10.86 6.93
CA LEU A 12 27.72 -9.90 8.04
C LEU A 12 28.40 -8.57 7.72
N ALA A 13 27.65 -7.47 7.88
CA ALA A 13 28.14 -6.11 8.02
C ALA A 13 27.83 -5.60 9.43
N VAL A 14 28.85 -5.13 10.16
CA VAL A 14 28.73 -4.64 11.53
C VAL A 14 28.73 -3.11 11.50
N SER A 15 27.64 -2.49 11.95
CA SER A 15 27.60 -1.05 12.24
C SER A 15 27.66 -0.86 13.75
N ALA A 16 28.66 -0.12 14.24
CA ALA A 16 28.76 0.25 15.65
C ALA A 16 27.96 1.52 15.99
N ALA A 17 27.38 2.19 14.99
CA ALA A 17 26.59 3.40 15.15
C ALA A 17 25.08 3.08 15.10
N PRO A 18 24.32 3.46 16.13
CA PRO A 18 22.86 3.51 16.08
C PRO A 18 22.47 4.54 15.02
N ILE A 19 21.52 4.15 14.18
CA ILE A 19 21.22 4.79 12.91
C ILE A 19 20.88 6.27 13.12
N LEU A 20 21.80 7.15 12.74
CA LEU A 20 21.54 8.54 12.36
C LEU A 20 22.36 8.80 11.09
N PHE A 21 21.65 9.17 10.02
CA PHE A 21 22.15 9.41 8.66
C PHE A 21 23.55 10.00 8.58
N TYR A 22 24.43 9.43 7.74
CA TYR A 22 25.40 10.20 6.95
C TYR A 22 25.83 9.44 5.68
N TRP A 23 25.50 9.99 4.52
CA TRP A 23 26.32 9.87 3.31
C TRP A 23 27.18 11.13 3.27
N LEU A 24 28.48 11.01 3.55
CA LEU A 24 29.46 12.05 3.24
C LEU A 24 30.44 11.46 2.23
N TYR A 25 30.29 11.84 0.96
CA TYR A 25 31.42 11.84 0.04
C TYR A 25 32.35 12.97 0.47
N THR A 26 33.54 12.66 0.94
CA THR A 26 34.61 13.66 0.99
C THR A 26 35.84 13.12 0.28
N ASN A 27 36.22 13.83 -0.78
CA ASN A 27 37.51 13.73 -1.39
C ASN A 27 38.58 14.14 -0.36
N THR A 28 39.56 13.26 -0.18
CA THR A 28 40.94 13.52 0.24
C THR A 28 41.18 14.60 1.32
N THR A 29 41.43 14.12 2.54
CA THR A 29 42.22 14.66 3.68
C THR A 29 41.44 14.75 5.01
N MET A 30 41.75 13.84 5.94
CA MET A 30 41.24 13.86 7.32
C MET A 30 42.14 14.73 8.22
N HIS A 31 41.56 15.72 8.89
CA HIS A 31 42.18 16.46 10.00
C HIS A 31 41.93 15.76 11.36
N PRO A 32 42.82 15.90 12.37
CA PRO A 32 42.84 15.08 13.58
C PRO A 32 41.86 15.50 14.70
N LEU A 33 40.82 16.28 14.39
CA LEU A 33 39.90 16.83 15.42
C LEU A 33 38.65 15.96 15.72
N ILE A 34 38.55 14.76 15.14
CA ILE A 34 37.35 13.92 15.23
C ILE A 34 37.40 12.90 16.40
N ALA A 35 38.55 12.72 17.07
CA ALA A 35 38.67 11.74 18.14
C ALA A 35 37.87 12.07 19.42
N GLY A 36 37.55 13.34 19.68
CA GLY A 36 36.83 13.78 20.88
C GLY A 36 35.29 13.72 20.79
N ALA A 37 34.73 13.72 19.58
CA ALA A 37 33.28 13.75 19.38
C ALA A 37 32.64 12.35 19.28
N PHE A 38 33.45 11.30 19.09
CA PHE A 38 32.96 9.91 19.00
C PHE A 38 32.58 9.31 20.37
N SER A 39 33.19 9.76 21.47
CA SER A 39 32.97 9.19 22.80
C SER A 39 31.71 9.70 23.50
N THR A 40 31.22 10.90 23.16
CA THR A 40 30.01 11.48 23.74
C THR A 40 28.73 11.09 23.01
N TRP A 41 28.82 10.72 21.73
CA TRP A 41 27.67 10.22 20.94
C TRP A 41 27.27 8.78 21.24
N LEU A 42 28.22 7.94 21.67
CA LEU A 42 27.94 6.56 22.10
C LEU A 42 27.11 6.46 23.39
N ALA A 43 27.01 7.54 24.16
CA ALA A 43 26.19 7.59 25.38
C ALA A 43 24.71 7.97 25.11
N ALA A 44 24.40 8.50 23.93
CA ALA A 44 23.07 9.05 23.61
C ALA A 44 22.09 8.03 23.00
N THR A 45 22.51 6.78 22.81
CA THR A 45 21.76 5.76 22.07
C THR A 45 21.25 4.63 22.97
N ALA A 46 21.22 4.86 24.28
CA ALA A 46 21.22 3.79 25.29
C ALA A 46 19.87 3.56 25.99
N THR A 47 18.73 3.88 25.38
CA THR A 47 17.44 3.92 26.11
C THR A 47 16.17 3.48 25.38
N GLN A 48 16.24 2.78 24.24
CA GLN A 48 15.06 2.07 23.71
C GLN A 48 15.33 0.56 23.76
N ALA A 49 14.40 -0.23 24.32
CA ALA A 49 14.47 -1.67 24.15
C ALA A 49 14.14 -1.98 22.70
N TYR A 50 15.17 -2.35 21.95
CA TYR A 50 15.09 -2.74 20.55
C TYR A 50 14.60 -1.63 19.61
N CYS A 51 15.54 -0.91 18.99
CA CYS A 51 15.29 -0.10 17.80
C CYS A 51 15.56 -0.90 16.51
N PRO A 52 14.60 -1.70 15.98
CA PRO A 52 14.82 -2.38 14.71
C PRO A 52 14.96 -1.36 13.57
N PRO A 53 15.84 -1.63 12.58
CA PRO A 53 15.89 -0.80 11.38
C PRO A 53 14.55 -0.86 10.62
N PRO A 54 14.20 0.17 9.83
CA PRO A 54 13.03 0.10 8.96
C PRO A 54 13.10 -1.09 8.01
N GLY A 55 12.00 -1.83 7.89
CA GLY A 55 11.90 -3.02 7.04
C GLY A 55 11.36 -4.23 7.80
N PRO A 56 11.30 -5.40 7.13
CA PRO A 56 10.82 -6.63 7.73
C PRO A 56 11.72 -7.07 8.88
N LEU A 57 11.13 -7.48 10.01
CA LEU A 57 11.92 -8.03 11.12
C LEU A 57 12.48 -9.41 10.80
N LEU A 58 11.70 -10.22 10.10
CA LEU A 58 12.04 -11.59 9.71
C LEU A 58 11.69 -11.78 8.22
N PRO A 59 12.25 -12.79 7.54
CA PRO A 59 11.83 -13.13 6.19
C PRO A 59 10.31 -13.36 6.11
N PRO A 60 9.65 -12.95 5.02
CA PRO A 60 8.22 -13.12 4.86
C PRO A 60 7.85 -14.61 4.89
N PRO A 61 6.69 -14.97 5.47
CA PRO A 61 6.29 -16.36 5.58
C PRO A 61 5.99 -16.95 4.20
N LYS A 62 6.27 -18.25 4.04
CA LYS A 62 5.92 -19.03 2.85
C LYS A 62 4.85 -20.05 3.20
N VAL A 63 3.70 -19.99 2.54
CA VAL A 63 2.67 -21.03 2.67
C VAL A 63 2.86 -22.03 1.52
N LEU A 64 3.02 -23.31 1.85
CA LEU A 64 3.37 -24.35 0.86
C LEU A 64 2.15 -25.10 0.32
N SER A 65 1.00 -25.03 1.01
CA SER A 65 -0.22 -25.70 0.60
C SER A 65 -1.47 -24.95 1.06
N ASN A 66 -2.56 -25.09 0.30
CA ASN A 66 -3.89 -24.57 0.65
C ASN A 66 -4.48 -25.16 1.94
N THR A 67 -3.84 -26.15 2.57
CA THR A 67 -4.33 -26.77 3.81
C THR A 67 -4.10 -25.90 5.04
N THR A 68 -3.15 -24.95 4.99
CA THR A 68 -2.96 -24.00 6.09
C THR A 68 -3.84 -22.78 5.84
N LYS A 69 -4.94 -22.69 6.57
CA LYS A 69 -5.91 -21.59 6.46
C LYS A 69 -5.89 -20.72 7.72
N LEU A 70 -6.12 -19.43 7.54
CA LEU A 70 -6.47 -18.53 8.63
C LEU A 70 -7.86 -18.94 9.15
N ILE A 71 -8.00 -19.05 10.46
CA ILE A 71 -9.29 -19.29 11.10
C ILE A 71 -9.81 -17.94 11.61
N VAL A 72 -10.95 -17.52 11.07
CA VAL A 72 -11.72 -16.37 11.57
C VAL A 72 -13.07 -16.90 12.06
N PRO A 73 -13.50 -16.59 13.29
CA PRO A 73 -14.77 -17.09 13.81
C PRO A 73 -15.96 -16.67 12.96
N ASP A 74 -16.93 -17.56 12.75
CA ASP A 74 -18.16 -17.23 11.99
C ASP A 74 -18.95 -16.08 12.62
N THR A 75 -18.79 -15.86 13.94
CA THR A 75 -19.37 -14.72 14.66
C THR A 75 -18.89 -13.37 14.14
N THR A 76 -17.75 -13.30 13.45
CA THR A 76 -17.28 -12.10 12.75
C THR A 76 -18.23 -11.67 11.62
N PHE A 77 -18.93 -12.63 11.02
CA PHE A 77 -19.83 -12.40 9.87
C PHE A 77 -21.31 -12.49 10.26
N ALA A 78 -21.63 -13.09 11.41
CA ALA A 78 -22.99 -13.26 11.89
C ALA A 78 -23.59 -11.99 12.50
N ASN A 79 -24.90 -11.79 12.32
CA ASN A 79 -25.70 -10.73 12.96
C ASN A 79 -25.19 -9.29 12.74
N VAL A 80 -24.47 -9.04 11.64
CA VAL A 80 -24.06 -7.69 11.25
C VAL A 80 -25.25 -6.95 10.62
N SER A 81 -25.53 -5.73 11.09
CA SER A 81 -26.72 -4.95 10.72
C SER A 81 -26.84 -4.72 9.21
N TRP A 82 -25.71 -4.60 8.52
CA TRP A 82 -25.62 -4.35 7.09
C TRP A 82 -25.82 -5.60 6.21
N SER A 83 -25.79 -6.82 6.76
CA SER A 83 -25.89 -8.05 5.94
C SER A 83 -27.27 -8.27 5.33
N SER A 84 -28.33 -7.68 5.89
CA SER A 84 -29.71 -7.92 5.45
C SER A 84 -29.97 -7.54 3.98
N ASP A 85 -29.22 -6.57 3.44
CA ASP A 85 -29.39 -6.07 2.08
C ASP A 85 -28.08 -5.99 1.28
N THR A 86 -26.97 -6.51 1.82
CA THR A 86 -25.64 -6.36 1.25
C THR A 86 -24.92 -7.70 1.14
N SER A 87 -24.57 -8.07 -0.08
CA SER A 87 -23.75 -9.25 -0.38
C SER A 87 -22.28 -8.86 -0.31
N PHE A 88 -21.42 -9.75 0.15
CA PHE A 88 -19.99 -9.48 0.24
C PHE A 88 -19.12 -10.73 0.04
N ALA A 89 -17.86 -10.50 -0.32
CA ALA A 89 -16.83 -11.50 -0.44
C ALA A 89 -15.51 -10.97 0.14
N VAL A 90 -14.79 -11.84 0.83
CA VAL A 90 -13.46 -11.60 1.40
C VAL A 90 -12.53 -12.68 0.89
N LYS A 91 -11.39 -12.30 0.29
CA LYS A 91 -10.32 -13.25 -0.06
C LYS A 91 -9.00 -12.73 0.46
N ALA A 92 -8.17 -13.61 1.01
CA ALA A 92 -6.83 -13.26 1.44
C ALA A 92 -5.80 -14.33 1.06
N SER A 93 -4.58 -13.88 0.76
CA SER A 93 -3.45 -14.72 0.40
C SER A 93 -2.17 -14.28 1.11
N ILE A 94 -1.25 -15.23 1.26
CA ILE A 94 0.15 -14.99 1.61
C ILE A 94 0.98 -15.53 0.44
N GLY A 95 1.69 -14.65 -0.26
CA GLY A 95 2.22 -14.96 -1.58
C GLY A 95 1.09 -15.35 -2.53
N ASP A 96 1.29 -16.42 -3.30
CA ASP A 96 0.31 -16.88 -4.29
C ASP A 96 -0.77 -17.82 -3.69
N VAL A 97 -0.65 -18.17 -2.39
CA VAL A 97 -1.52 -19.14 -1.73
C VAL A 97 -2.66 -18.44 -1.00
N THR A 98 -3.90 -18.76 -1.37
CA THR A 98 -5.09 -18.27 -0.70
C THR A 98 -5.25 -18.92 0.68
N VAL A 99 -5.17 -18.10 1.74
CA VAL A 99 -5.24 -18.53 3.14
C VAL A 99 -6.60 -18.29 3.78
N PHE A 100 -7.47 -17.47 3.16
CA PHE A 100 -8.81 -17.21 3.67
C PHE A 100 -9.79 -16.86 2.54
N GLU A 101 -11.00 -17.39 2.62
CA GLU A 101 -12.12 -17.06 1.72
C GLU A 101 -13.43 -17.10 2.51
N HIS A 102 -14.25 -16.08 2.36
CA HIS A 102 -15.62 -16.05 2.89
C HIS A 102 -16.52 -15.24 1.97
N GLU A 103 -17.71 -15.75 1.68
CA GLU A 103 -18.71 -15.05 0.88
C GLU A 103 -20.10 -15.17 1.49
N TYR A 104 -20.92 -14.15 1.27
CA TYR A 104 -22.29 -14.09 1.73
C TYR A 104 -23.13 -13.35 0.70
N SER A 105 -24.20 -14.01 0.24
CA SER A 105 -25.22 -13.38 -0.60
C SER A 105 -26.40 -12.96 0.26
N ALA A 106 -26.76 -11.67 0.23
CA ALA A 106 -27.96 -11.18 0.87
C ALA A 106 -29.21 -11.71 0.13
N PRO A 107 -30.32 -11.97 0.84
CA PRO A 107 -31.55 -12.47 0.24
C PRO A 107 -32.00 -11.63 -0.97
N GLY A 108 -32.23 -12.29 -2.10
CA GLY A 108 -32.66 -11.66 -3.36
C GLY A 108 -31.52 -11.09 -4.21
N ARG A 109 -30.26 -11.11 -3.72
CA ARG A 109 -29.05 -10.68 -4.45
C ARG A 109 -28.19 -11.83 -4.96
N GLU A 110 -28.65 -13.07 -4.87
CA GLU A 110 -27.93 -14.28 -5.29
C GLU A 110 -27.73 -14.31 -6.81
N VAL A 111 -26.48 -14.34 -7.26
CA VAL A 111 -26.09 -14.66 -8.63
C VAL A 111 -25.78 -16.15 -8.66
N GLY A 112 -26.16 -16.89 -9.70
CA GLY A 112 -26.04 -18.36 -9.75
C GLY A 112 -24.60 -18.90 -9.83
N GLN A 113 -23.64 -18.22 -9.20
CA GLN A 113 -22.21 -18.51 -9.14
C GLN A 113 -21.63 -17.91 -7.84
N SER A 114 -20.38 -18.28 -7.51
CA SER A 114 -19.68 -17.67 -6.37
C SER A 114 -19.48 -16.16 -6.58
N LEU A 115 -19.64 -15.39 -5.49
CA LEU A 115 -19.29 -13.97 -5.43
C LEU A 115 -17.80 -13.74 -5.69
N PHE A 116 -16.93 -14.72 -5.41
CA PHE A 116 -15.50 -14.62 -5.73
C PHE A 116 -15.24 -14.40 -7.22
N ASP A 117 -16.11 -14.92 -8.10
CA ASP A 117 -16.00 -14.81 -9.54
C ASP A 117 -17.12 -13.96 -10.16
N THR A 118 -17.84 -13.22 -9.31
CA THR A 118 -18.89 -12.29 -9.70
C THR A 118 -18.35 -10.89 -9.89
N ILE A 119 -18.68 -10.30 -11.03
CA ILE A 119 -18.25 -8.96 -11.39
C ILE A 119 -19.02 -7.93 -10.56
N ILE A 120 -18.28 -7.06 -9.88
CA ILE A 120 -18.80 -5.90 -9.16
C ILE A 120 -18.03 -4.64 -9.52
N ARG A 121 -18.61 -3.46 -9.29
CA ARG A 121 -17.89 -2.20 -9.46
C ARG A 121 -16.88 -2.08 -8.32
N VAL A 122 -15.65 -1.69 -8.64
CA VAL A 122 -14.59 -1.58 -7.61
C VAL A 122 -14.20 -0.15 -7.30
N GLY A 123 -14.82 0.82 -7.98
CA GLY A 123 -14.66 2.24 -7.71
C GLY A 123 -13.19 2.64 -7.72
N SER A 124 -12.79 3.42 -6.72
CA SER A 124 -11.44 3.99 -6.63
C SER A 124 -10.29 2.99 -6.44
N VAL A 125 -10.55 1.68 -6.28
CA VAL A 125 -9.50 0.66 -6.48
C VAL A 125 -8.90 0.75 -7.90
N THR A 126 -9.66 1.25 -8.87
CA THR A 126 -9.17 1.54 -10.24
C THR A 126 -7.88 2.35 -10.28
N LYS A 127 -7.66 3.22 -9.30
CA LYS A 127 -6.46 4.07 -9.22
C LYS A 127 -5.16 3.26 -9.12
N THR A 128 -5.18 2.08 -8.51
CA THR A 128 -3.98 1.22 -8.42
C THR A 128 -3.60 0.65 -9.78
N PHE A 129 -4.59 0.32 -10.62
CA PHE A 129 -4.39 -0.13 -12.01
C PHE A 129 -3.85 0.99 -12.89
N VAL A 130 -4.41 2.21 -12.78
CA VAL A 130 -3.90 3.38 -13.49
C VAL A 130 -2.47 3.68 -13.10
N MET A 131 -2.15 3.65 -11.80
CA MET A 131 -0.80 3.91 -11.34
C MET A 131 0.19 2.87 -11.87
N LEU A 132 -0.18 1.58 -11.88
CA LEU A 132 0.67 0.55 -12.47
C LEU A 132 0.88 0.77 -13.98
N ALA A 133 -0.14 1.17 -14.72
CA ALA A 133 -0.01 1.51 -16.14
C ALA A 133 0.92 2.71 -16.37
N VAL A 134 0.89 3.72 -15.50
CA VAL A 134 1.84 4.85 -15.52
C VAL A 134 3.27 4.36 -15.28
N LEU A 135 3.49 3.50 -14.28
CA LEU A 135 4.80 2.92 -13.98
C LEU A 135 5.34 2.04 -15.12
N LEU A 136 4.47 1.31 -15.81
CA LEU A 136 4.82 0.52 -17.00
C LEU A 136 5.14 1.38 -18.22
N SER A 137 4.76 2.66 -18.18
CA SER A 137 5.06 3.65 -19.21
C SER A 137 6.28 4.52 -18.83
N ALA A 138 7.16 4.05 -17.94
CA ALA A 138 8.26 4.84 -17.39
C ALA A 138 9.29 5.30 -18.43
N ASP A 139 9.35 4.70 -19.61
CA ASP A 139 10.14 5.15 -20.75
C ASP A 139 9.56 6.45 -21.37
N LYS A 140 8.24 6.64 -21.30
CA LYS A 140 7.51 7.78 -21.88
C LYS A 140 7.04 8.82 -20.86
N ILE A 141 6.70 8.39 -19.64
CA ILE A 141 6.16 9.20 -18.55
C ILE A 141 7.11 9.11 -17.36
N LYS A 142 7.72 10.23 -16.96
CA LYS A 142 8.48 10.32 -15.71
C LYS A 142 7.60 10.89 -14.61
N LEU A 143 7.80 10.42 -13.38
CA LEU A 143 7.01 10.89 -12.23
C LEU A 143 7.25 12.38 -11.92
N SER A 144 8.38 12.92 -12.32
CA SER A 144 8.72 14.34 -12.22
C SER A 144 8.24 15.18 -13.41
N ASP A 145 7.70 14.56 -14.47
CA ASP A 145 7.16 15.32 -15.60
C ASP A 145 5.97 16.15 -15.13
N SER A 146 5.89 17.39 -15.63
CA SER A 146 4.69 18.21 -15.52
C SER A 146 3.56 17.62 -16.36
N ILE A 147 2.32 17.78 -15.90
CA ILE A 147 1.15 17.31 -16.64
C ILE A 147 0.95 18.05 -17.97
N THR A 148 1.41 19.31 -18.08
CA THR A 148 1.27 20.13 -19.30
C THR A 148 2.08 19.58 -20.48
N LYS A 149 3.12 18.77 -20.20
CA LYS A 149 3.85 17.99 -21.21
C LYS A 149 2.96 17.05 -22.01
N PHE A 150 1.90 16.53 -21.39
CA PHE A 150 1.00 15.54 -22.01
C PHE A 150 -0.34 16.14 -22.45
N ILE A 151 -0.69 17.31 -21.90
CA ILE A 151 -1.94 18.01 -22.16
C ILE A 151 -1.60 19.50 -22.32
N SER A 152 -1.11 19.86 -23.51
CA SER A 152 -0.63 21.21 -23.81
C SER A 152 -1.72 22.28 -23.79
N GLU A 153 -2.98 21.86 -23.79
CA GLU A 153 -4.14 22.75 -23.74
C GLU A 153 -4.48 23.24 -22.33
N LEU A 154 -3.84 22.70 -21.28
CA LEU A 154 -3.96 23.21 -19.93
C LEU A 154 -3.28 24.58 -19.78
N ASP A 155 -3.79 25.42 -18.89
CA ASP A 155 -3.16 26.68 -18.52
C ASP A 155 -1.75 26.41 -17.95
N GLU A 156 -0.73 26.72 -18.75
CA GLU A 156 0.67 26.48 -18.41
C GLU A 156 1.07 27.16 -17.10
N GLN A 157 0.56 28.36 -16.81
CA GLN A 157 0.90 29.07 -15.59
C GLN A 157 0.34 28.38 -14.35
N ALA A 158 -0.87 27.82 -14.46
CA ALA A 158 -1.54 27.12 -13.37
C ALA A 158 -1.00 25.69 -13.17
N TYR A 159 -0.65 24.98 -14.25
CA TYR A 159 -0.38 23.54 -14.20
C TYR A 159 1.09 23.13 -14.33
N ARG A 160 2.02 24.04 -14.68
CA ARG A 160 3.44 23.69 -14.86
C ARG A 160 4.08 22.96 -13.68
N ASP A 161 3.66 23.26 -12.45
CA ASP A 161 4.21 22.68 -11.21
C ASP A 161 3.45 21.42 -10.76
N VAL A 162 2.39 21.03 -11.47
CA VAL A 162 1.61 19.80 -11.21
C VAL A 162 2.28 18.62 -11.91
N THR A 163 3.01 17.81 -11.13
CA THR A 163 3.71 16.64 -11.65
C THR A 163 2.87 15.36 -11.64
N ILE A 164 3.27 14.35 -12.43
CA ILE A 164 2.68 13.01 -12.40
C ILE A 164 2.70 12.41 -10.98
N ALA A 165 3.79 12.57 -10.23
CA ALA A 165 3.88 12.16 -8.83
C ALA A 165 2.87 12.89 -7.93
N ALA A 166 2.67 14.19 -8.15
CA ALA A 166 1.73 14.99 -7.36
C ALA A 166 0.27 14.57 -7.63
N LEU A 167 -0.06 14.23 -8.88
CA LEU A 167 -1.36 13.66 -9.24
C LEU A 167 -1.58 12.29 -8.56
N ALA A 168 -0.61 11.40 -8.68
CA ALA A 168 -0.68 10.03 -8.16
C ALA A 168 -0.77 9.96 -6.62
N SER A 169 -0.10 10.89 -5.93
CA SER A 169 -0.06 10.96 -4.46
C SER A 169 -1.06 11.93 -3.84
N HIS A 170 -2.01 12.46 -4.65
CA HIS A 170 -3.00 13.43 -4.20
C HIS A 170 -2.42 14.76 -3.68
N THR A 171 -1.16 15.08 -3.98
CA THR A 171 -0.49 16.31 -3.54
C THR A 171 -0.52 17.43 -4.59
N SER A 172 -1.22 17.24 -5.71
CA SER A 172 -1.34 18.24 -6.79
C SER A 172 -2.06 19.54 -6.42
N GLY A 173 -2.78 19.59 -5.29
CA GLY A 173 -3.62 20.74 -4.92
C GLY A 173 -4.94 20.84 -5.72
N LEU A 174 -5.27 19.83 -6.53
CA LEU A 174 -6.51 19.77 -7.28
C LEU A 174 -7.68 19.32 -6.39
N GLY A 175 -8.86 19.89 -6.64
CA GLY A 175 -10.11 19.46 -6.02
C GLY A 175 -10.54 18.05 -6.41
N ARG A 176 -11.67 17.60 -5.84
CA ARG A 176 -12.18 16.25 -6.06
C ARG A 176 -12.75 16.04 -7.47
N TRP A 177 -13.60 16.98 -7.92
CA TRP A 177 -14.38 16.90 -9.17
C TRP A 177 -14.45 18.27 -9.84
N ILE A 178 -14.71 18.31 -11.15
CA ILE A 178 -15.05 19.54 -11.88
C ILE A 178 -16.56 19.65 -12.16
N TYR A 179 -17.21 18.58 -12.63
CA TYR A 179 -18.61 18.62 -13.11
C TYR A 179 -19.52 17.48 -12.58
N VAL A 180 -19.05 16.66 -11.62
CA VAL A 180 -19.81 15.48 -11.17
C VAL A 180 -20.84 15.85 -10.10
N GLY A 181 -22.11 15.59 -10.37
CA GLY A 181 -23.21 15.81 -9.42
C GLY A 181 -23.66 17.26 -9.36
N ASP A 182 -23.66 17.95 -10.50
CA ASP A 182 -24.18 19.30 -10.58
C ASP A 182 -25.70 19.29 -10.46
N LEU A 183 -26.19 19.59 -9.25
CA LEU A 183 -27.62 19.65 -8.95
C LEU A 183 -28.35 20.69 -9.78
N ALA A 184 -27.66 21.69 -10.33
CA ALA A 184 -28.27 22.67 -11.20
C ALA A 184 -28.88 21.99 -12.44
N ILE A 185 -28.27 20.92 -12.96
CA ILE A 185 -28.74 20.21 -14.16
C ILE A 185 -30.05 19.44 -13.89
N VAL A 186 -30.40 19.20 -12.62
CA VAL A 186 -31.61 18.45 -12.27
C VAL A 186 -32.85 19.31 -12.56
N PRO A 187 -33.78 18.85 -13.43
CA PRO A 187 -34.97 19.61 -13.77
C PRO A 187 -35.81 19.98 -12.53
N GLY A 188 -36.10 21.28 -12.37
CA GLY A 188 -36.89 21.80 -11.26
C GLY A 188 -36.13 21.94 -9.93
N PHE A 189 -34.83 21.65 -9.88
CA PHE A 189 -34.04 21.92 -8.68
C PHE A 189 -33.94 23.43 -8.43
N ASN A 190 -34.28 23.86 -7.21
CA ASN A 190 -34.18 25.24 -6.78
C ASN A 190 -33.08 25.37 -5.71
N PRO A 191 -31.91 25.96 -6.04
CA PRO A 191 -30.82 26.12 -5.08
C PRO A 191 -31.19 27.00 -3.88
N ALA A 192 -32.20 27.88 -4.01
CA ALA A 192 -32.66 28.73 -2.91
C ALA A 192 -33.23 27.92 -1.73
N ILE A 193 -33.68 26.67 -1.95
CA ILE A 193 -34.08 25.76 -0.86
C ILE A 193 -32.90 25.44 0.07
N LEU A 194 -31.66 25.50 -0.45
CA LEU A 194 -30.42 25.34 0.31
C LEU A 194 -29.81 26.68 0.75
N GLY A 195 -30.51 27.80 0.54
CA GLY A 195 -29.98 29.15 0.80
C GLY A 195 -28.95 29.66 -0.23
N LEU A 196 -28.81 28.97 -1.37
CA LEU A 196 -27.90 29.34 -2.45
C LEU A 196 -28.58 30.29 -3.46
N PRO A 197 -27.84 31.15 -4.19
CA PRO A 197 -28.42 32.04 -5.18
C PRO A 197 -29.09 31.27 -6.33
N SER A 198 -30.11 31.87 -6.95
CA SER A 198 -30.77 31.32 -8.14
C SER A 198 -29.77 31.16 -9.29
N VAL A 199 -29.84 30.03 -9.99
CA VAL A 199 -28.95 29.73 -11.13
C VAL A 199 -29.04 30.81 -12.21
N ASN A 200 -30.26 31.24 -12.55
CA ASN A 200 -30.50 32.26 -13.58
C ASN A 200 -30.01 33.66 -13.17
N ALA A 201 -29.92 33.96 -11.86
CA ALA A 201 -29.48 35.25 -11.37
C ALA A 201 -27.97 35.48 -11.54
N THR A 202 -27.20 34.43 -11.85
CA THR A 202 -25.74 34.50 -11.98
C THR A 202 -25.26 34.74 -13.41
N GLY A 203 -26.13 34.62 -14.42
CA GLY A 203 -25.75 34.70 -15.83
C GLY A 203 -24.85 33.55 -16.31
N VAL A 204 -24.63 32.53 -15.49
CA VAL A 204 -23.76 31.39 -15.79
C VAL A 204 -24.49 30.41 -16.71
N LYS A 205 -23.84 30.03 -17.82
CA LYS A 205 -24.30 28.90 -18.65
C LYS A 205 -24.16 27.62 -17.82
N MET A 206 -25.28 26.95 -17.54
CA MET A 206 -25.27 25.66 -16.88
C MET A 206 -24.51 24.64 -17.72
N SER A 207 -23.74 23.76 -17.05
CA SER A 207 -23.15 22.60 -17.73
C SER A 207 -24.27 21.77 -18.36
N THR A 208 -24.01 21.22 -19.55
CA THR A 208 -24.97 20.34 -20.25
C THR A 208 -24.56 18.88 -20.19
N CYS A 209 -23.54 18.56 -19.38
CA CYS A 209 -22.98 17.23 -19.24
C CYS A 209 -22.68 16.90 -17.77
N ASP A 210 -22.91 15.64 -17.39
CA ASP A 210 -22.63 15.04 -16.08
C ASP A 210 -22.36 13.53 -16.27
N LEU A 211 -21.96 12.84 -15.20
CA LEU A 211 -21.90 11.38 -15.12
C LEU A 211 -23.23 10.76 -14.66
N PHE A 212 -24.14 11.55 -14.09
CA PHE A 212 -25.41 11.02 -13.61
C PHE A 212 -26.34 10.58 -14.75
N PRO A 213 -27.12 9.49 -14.56
CA PRO A 213 -28.07 8.99 -15.56
C PRO A 213 -29.01 10.08 -16.06
N GLY A 214 -29.23 10.12 -17.38
CA GLY A 214 -30.09 11.11 -18.04
C GLY A 214 -29.36 12.35 -18.58
N THR A 215 -28.05 12.46 -18.36
CA THR A 215 -27.19 13.48 -18.96
C THR A 215 -26.18 12.86 -19.94
N ARG A 216 -25.61 13.65 -20.85
CA ARG A 216 -24.51 13.18 -21.71
C ARG A 216 -23.18 13.29 -20.96
N VAL A 217 -22.22 12.45 -21.32
CA VAL A 217 -20.82 12.57 -20.85
C VAL A 217 -20.18 13.82 -21.48
N CYS A 218 -19.38 14.54 -20.70
CA CYS A 218 -18.62 15.68 -21.21
C CYS A 218 -17.58 15.23 -22.25
N THR A 219 -17.29 16.08 -23.23
CA THR A 219 -16.18 15.86 -24.18
C THR A 219 -14.83 16.17 -23.51
N ARG A 220 -13.73 15.72 -24.12
CA ARG A 220 -12.38 16.04 -23.64
C ARG A 220 -12.16 17.56 -23.60
N GLU A 221 -12.63 18.27 -24.62
CA GLU A 221 -12.49 19.72 -24.77
C GLU A 221 -13.22 20.46 -23.65
N GLU A 222 -14.42 20.00 -23.27
CA GLU A 222 -15.18 20.57 -22.15
C GLU A 222 -14.49 20.34 -20.81
N ILE A 223 -13.82 19.20 -20.63
CA ILE A 223 -13.04 18.91 -19.42
C ILE A 223 -11.84 19.83 -19.32
N VAL A 224 -11.06 19.96 -20.39
CA VAL A 224 -9.91 20.85 -20.42
C VAL A 224 -10.34 22.31 -20.19
N ALA A 225 -11.44 22.74 -20.83
CA ALA A 225 -11.99 24.07 -20.60
C ALA A 225 -12.43 24.27 -19.15
N GLY A 226 -13.05 23.26 -18.53
CA GLY A 226 -13.42 23.27 -17.12
C GLY A 226 -12.20 23.36 -16.18
N LEU A 227 -11.12 22.63 -16.49
CA LEU A 227 -9.87 22.68 -15.73
C LEU A 227 -9.14 24.02 -15.88
N ASN A 228 -9.26 24.68 -17.04
CA ASN A 228 -8.70 26.01 -17.25
C ASN A 228 -9.50 27.13 -16.58
N ASN A 229 -10.70 26.86 -16.07
CA ASN A 229 -11.41 27.83 -15.26
C ASN A 229 -10.66 28.04 -13.92
N PRO A 230 -10.30 29.29 -13.55
CA PRO A 230 -9.55 29.59 -12.32
C PRO A 230 -10.15 29.03 -11.02
N ALA A 231 -11.46 28.71 -11.01
CA ALA A 231 -12.12 28.06 -9.88
C ALA A 231 -11.57 26.64 -9.58
N TYR A 232 -11.05 25.94 -10.61
CA TYR A 232 -10.57 24.56 -10.50
C TYR A 232 -9.05 24.43 -10.64
N HIS A 233 -8.33 25.55 -10.75
CA HIS A 233 -6.88 25.56 -10.77
C HIS A 233 -6.30 24.90 -9.49
N PRO A 234 -5.16 24.19 -9.62
CA PRO A 234 -4.49 23.60 -8.48
C PRO A 234 -4.10 24.68 -7.46
N ARG A 235 -4.27 24.37 -6.17
CA ARG A 235 -3.90 25.26 -5.07
C ARG A 235 -2.70 24.69 -4.33
N SER A 236 -1.57 25.43 -4.37
CA SER A 236 -0.34 25.10 -3.64
C SER A 236 0.13 23.64 -3.85
N PRO A 237 0.50 23.22 -5.07
CA PRO A 237 1.04 21.88 -5.30
C PRO A 237 2.14 21.51 -4.30
N ASN A 238 2.08 20.27 -3.80
CA ASN A 238 2.94 19.70 -2.77
C ASN A 238 2.77 20.26 -1.34
N SER A 239 1.77 21.11 -1.06
CA SER A 239 1.52 21.58 0.32
C SER A 239 0.93 20.50 1.25
N GLY A 240 0.35 19.44 0.68
CA GLY A 240 -0.26 18.33 1.41
C GLY A 240 -1.24 17.55 0.55
N PRO A 241 -1.63 16.34 0.98
CA PRO A 241 -2.55 15.51 0.22
C PRO A 241 -4.00 16.01 0.32
N VAL A 242 -4.65 16.18 -0.84
CA VAL A 242 -6.08 16.44 -1.02
C VAL A 242 -6.62 15.46 -2.05
N TYR A 243 -7.56 14.61 -1.65
CA TYR A 243 -8.09 13.56 -2.51
C TYR A 243 -8.68 14.12 -3.81
N SER A 244 -8.16 13.65 -4.96
CA SER A 244 -8.54 14.18 -6.27
C SER A 244 -8.82 13.06 -7.28
N ASN A 245 -10.05 13.03 -7.81
CA ASN A 245 -10.36 12.20 -8.98
C ASN A 245 -9.94 12.88 -10.29
N ILE A 246 -9.88 14.21 -10.30
CA ILE A 246 -9.27 14.98 -11.38
C ILE A 246 -7.83 14.50 -11.58
N GLY A 247 -7.08 14.32 -10.50
CA GLY A 247 -5.69 13.86 -10.56
C GLY A 247 -5.53 12.58 -11.39
N TYR A 248 -6.37 11.58 -11.14
CA TYR A 248 -6.34 10.30 -11.86
C TYR A 248 -6.94 10.37 -13.27
N THR A 249 -7.85 11.30 -13.50
CA THR A 249 -8.34 11.60 -14.86
C THR A 249 -7.22 12.14 -15.73
N LEU A 250 -6.42 13.07 -15.19
CA LEU A 250 -5.23 13.62 -15.86
C LEU A 250 -4.16 12.55 -16.09
N LEU A 251 -3.95 11.62 -15.15
CA LEU A 251 -3.08 10.46 -15.38
C LEU A 251 -3.57 9.58 -16.53
N GLY A 252 -4.89 9.33 -16.61
CA GLY A 252 -5.51 8.64 -17.74
C GLY A 252 -5.30 9.35 -19.06
N MET A 253 -5.46 10.68 -19.09
CA MET A 253 -5.20 11.50 -20.29
C MET A 253 -3.72 11.46 -20.71
N ALA A 254 -2.78 11.44 -19.74
CA ALA A 254 -1.36 11.29 -20.04
C ALA A 254 -1.05 9.91 -20.65
N LEU A 255 -1.65 8.83 -20.13
CA LEU A 255 -1.56 7.49 -20.72
C LEU A 255 -2.11 7.48 -22.15
N ALA A 256 -3.27 8.10 -22.37
CA ALA A 256 -3.87 8.19 -23.70
C ALA A 256 -2.96 8.91 -24.70
N ALA A 257 -2.35 10.03 -24.28
CA ALA A 257 -1.44 10.82 -25.11
C ALA A 257 -0.20 10.02 -25.55
N VAL A 258 0.44 9.28 -24.65
CA VAL A 258 1.70 8.56 -24.96
C VAL A 258 1.52 7.20 -25.65
N HIS A 259 0.31 6.65 -25.60
CA HIS A 259 -0.02 5.35 -26.22
C HIS A 259 -0.95 5.47 -27.43
N ASN A 260 -1.45 6.66 -27.74
CA ASN A 260 -2.38 6.93 -28.84
C ASN A 260 -3.61 5.99 -28.80
N LYS A 261 -4.18 5.84 -27.60
CA LYS A 261 -5.31 4.95 -27.28
C LYS A 261 -6.20 5.63 -26.24
N THR A 262 -7.42 5.12 -26.01
CA THR A 262 -8.19 5.57 -24.86
C THR A 262 -7.48 5.15 -23.56
N PRO A 263 -7.70 5.87 -22.44
CA PRO A 263 -7.13 5.47 -21.15
C PRO A 263 -7.48 4.02 -20.79
N GLU A 264 -8.72 3.60 -21.03
CA GLU A 264 -9.23 2.26 -20.75
C GLU A 264 -8.47 1.21 -21.54
N GLN A 265 -8.26 1.44 -22.84
CA GLN A 265 -7.52 0.50 -23.70
C GLN A 265 -6.03 0.44 -23.32
N ALA A 266 -5.42 1.58 -22.95
CA ALA A 266 -4.03 1.58 -22.48
C ALA A 266 -3.88 0.74 -21.19
N ILE A 267 -4.79 0.89 -20.22
CA ILE A 267 -4.80 0.10 -18.99
C ILE A 267 -5.10 -1.38 -19.28
N GLN A 268 -6.02 -1.65 -20.21
CA GLN A 268 -6.33 -3.01 -20.66
C GLN A 268 -5.08 -3.71 -21.21
N ASP A 269 -4.34 -3.04 -22.09
CA ASP A 269 -3.19 -3.62 -22.79
C ASP A 269 -1.94 -3.74 -21.90
N LEU A 270 -1.72 -2.77 -21.01
CA LEU A 270 -0.53 -2.73 -20.16
C LEU A 270 -0.68 -3.59 -18.89
N VAL A 271 -1.89 -3.69 -18.34
CA VAL A 271 -2.11 -4.29 -17.02
C VAL A 271 -3.04 -5.49 -17.08
N ILE A 272 -4.25 -5.32 -17.59
CA ILE A 272 -5.32 -6.34 -17.47
C ILE A 272 -4.99 -7.59 -18.31
N ASN A 273 -4.67 -7.41 -19.58
CA ASN A 273 -4.36 -8.51 -20.50
C ASN A 273 -3.08 -9.27 -20.09
N PRO A 274 -1.94 -8.60 -19.76
CA PRO A 274 -0.73 -9.32 -19.34
C PRO A 274 -0.87 -10.11 -18.04
N LEU A 275 -1.80 -9.71 -17.16
CA LEU A 275 -2.10 -10.43 -15.93
C LEU A 275 -3.15 -11.54 -16.11
N GLY A 276 -3.86 -11.58 -17.24
CA GLY A 276 -4.93 -12.55 -17.49
C GLY A 276 -6.18 -12.31 -16.65
N LEU A 277 -6.47 -11.06 -16.31
CA LEU A 277 -7.62 -10.67 -15.47
C LEU A 277 -8.91 -10.61 -16.33
N ASN A 278 -9.39 -11.78 -16.74
CA ASN A 278 -10.39 -11.92 -17.80
C ASN A 278 -11.76 -11.29 -17.49
N LYS A 279 -12.07 -11.06 -16.21
CA LYS A 279 -13.34 -10.48 -15.77
C LYS A 279 -13.19 -9.02 -15.31
N THR A 280 -12.00 -8.46 -15.47
CA THR A 280 -11.69 -7.06 -15.17
C THR A 280 -11.79 -6.22 -16.43
N LYS A 281 -12.68 -5.22 -16.44
CA LYS A 281 -12.94 -4.39 -17.64
C LYS A 281 -13.62 -3.07 -17.28
N PHE A 282 -13.51 -2.09 -18.18
CA PHE A 282 -14.23 -0.80 -18.06
C PHE A 282 -15.66 -0.87 -18.64
N THR A 283 -15.93 -1.81 -19.54
CA THR A 283 -17.25 -1.99 -20.15
C THR A 283 -18.27 -2.46 -19.12
N VAL A 284 -19.47 -1.87 -19.18
CA VAL A 284 -20.59 -2.24 -18.31
C VAL A 284 -20.99 -3.71 -18.55
N PRO A 285 -21.09 -4.54 -17.51
CA PRO A 285 -21.59 -5.90 -17.65
C PRO A 285 -23.05 -5.95 -18.10
N GLU A 286 -23.40 -7.00 -18.84
CA GLU A 286 -24.78 -7.23 -19.30
C GLU A 286 -25.70 -7.64 -18.14
N ARG A 287 -26.98 -7.25 -18.21
CA ARG A 287 -28.01 -7.67 -17.24
C ARG A 287 -28.26 -9.17 -17.37
N GLY A 288 -28.32 -9.87 -16.24
CA GLY A 288 -28.52 -11.33 -16.20
C GLY A 288 -27.25 -12.15 -16.46
N GLY A 289 -26.09 -11.49 -16.63
CA GLY A 289 -24.78 -12.14 -16.77
C GLY A 289 -24.05 -12.35 -15.45
N GLU A 290 -22.72 -12.38 -15.50
CA GLU A 290 -21.83 -12.71 -14.38
C GLU A 290 -21.61 -11.56 -13.37
N ALA A 291 -22.45 -10.53 -13.37
CA ALA A 291 -22.28 -9.33 -12.55
C ALA A 291 -23.40 -9.17 -11.52
N LEU A 292 -23.03 -8.67 -10.33
CA LEU A 292 -24.00 -8.28 -9.33
C LEU A 292 -24.46 -6.85 -9.62
N LEU A 293 -25.58 -6.73 -10.33
CA LEU A 293 -26.21 -5.46 -10.69
C LEU A 293 -27.36 -5.11 -9.74
N PRO A 294 -27.78 -3.83 -9.66
CA PRO A 294 -29.04 -3.40 -9.06
C PRO A 294 -30.20 -4.35 -9.39
N ARG A 295 -30.95 -4.81 -8.38
CA ARG A 295 -32.08 -5.73 -8.57
C ARG A 295 -33.43 -5.12 -8.25
N PHE A 296 -33.49 -4.22 -7.28
CA PHE A 296 -34.73 -3.56 -6.90
C PHE A 296 -34.89 -2.21 -7.61
N LYS A 297 -36.11 -1.70 -7.71
CA LYS A 297 -36.34 -0.35 -8.29
C LYS A 297 -35.67 0.76 -7.48
N ALA A 298 -35.59 0.58 -6.16
CA ALA A 298 -34.79 1.44 -5.29
C ALA A 298 -33.30 1.34 -5.63
N ASP A 299 -32.87 0.23 -6.24
CA ASP A 299 -31.49 -0.03 -6.61
C ASP A 299 -31.00 0.82 -7.82
N GLU A 300 -31.93 1.26 -8.67
CA GLU A 300 -31.58 1.92 -9.94
C GLU A 300 -31.00 3.33 -9.75
N ARG A 301 -31.31 3.98 -8.63
CA ARG A 301 -30.94 5.38 -8.36
C ARG A 301 -29.44 5.61 -8.13
N TRP A 302 -28.67 4.54 -7.97
CA TRP A 302 -27.26 4.55 -7.60
C TRP A 302 -26.38 3.81 -8.63
N PHE A 303 -27.01 3.28 -9.67
CA PHE A 303 -26.31 2.65 -10.78
C PHE A 303 -25.82 3.69 -11.78
N VAL A 304 -24.50 3.89 -11.80
CA VAL A 304 -23.84 4.66 -12.85
C VAL A 304 -23.17 3.68 -13.80
N PRO A 305 -23.65 3.55 -15.06
CA PRO A 305 -23.13 2.55 -16.00
C PRO A 305 -21.69 2.84 -16.42
N SER A 306 -21.33 4.10 -16.70
CA SER A 306 -19.95 4.50 -17.04
C SER A 306 -19.62 5.82 -16.35
N PHE A 307 -18.35 5.99 -15.95
CA PHE A 307 -17.85 7.27 -15.45
C PHE A 307 -17.26 8.14 -16.57
N GLY A 308 -17.40 7.72 -17.83
CA GLY A 308 -16.88 8.45 -18.98
C GLY A 308 -15.42 8.82 -18.78
N ASN A 309 -15.09 10.11 -18.89
CA ASN A 309 -13.73 10.58 -18.69
C ASN A 309 -13.15 10.35 -17.29
N TYR A 310 -14.00 10.08 -16.29
CA TYR A 310 -13.58 9.72 -14.94
C TYR A 310 -13.37 8.21 -14.76
N ASP A 311 -13.50 7.39 -15.80
CA ASP A 311 -13.22 5.94 -15.75
C ASP A 311 -11.82 5.64 -15.17
N PRO A 312 -10.72 6.35 -15.51
CA PRO A 312 -9.42 6.18 -14.83
C PRO A 312 -9.46 6.41 -13.31
N SER A 313 -10.42 7.17 -12.80
CA SER A 313 -10.54 7.43 -11.37
C SER A 313 -11.34 6.35 -10.64
N GLY A 314 -12.21 5.58 -11.30
CA GLY A 314 -13.08 4.64 -10.60
C GLY A 314 -13.93 3.67 -11.44
N GLY A 315 -13.71 3.61 -12.75
CA GLY A 315 -14.59 2.96 -13.72
C GLY A 315 -14.44 1.44 -13.83
N LEU A 316 -13.48 0.80 -13.17
CA LEU A 316 -13.32 -0.65 -13.32
C LEU A 316 -14.46 -1.45 -12.70
N TRP A 317 -14.88 -2.46 -13.46
CA TRP A 317 -15.56 -3.65 -12.98
C TRP A 317 -14.53 -4.78 -12.84
N SER A 318 -14.65 -5.60 -11.81
CA SER A 318 -13.74 -6.72 -11.54
C SER A 318 -14.41 -7.75 -10.64
N THR A 319 -13.78 -8.90 -10.43
CA THR A 319 -14.16 -9.89 -9.41
C THR A 319 -13.20 -9.85 -8.22
N PRO A 320 -13.60 -10.36 -7.03
CA PRO A 320 -12.66 -10.59 -5.93
C PRO A 320 -11.45 -11.44 -6.33
N SER A 321 -11.63 -12.48 -7.14
CA SER A 321 -10.54 -13.33 -7.64
C SER A 321 -9.55 -12.56 -8.51
N ASP A 322 -10.02 -11.75 -9.46
CA ASP A 322 -9.14 -10.94 -10.32
C ASP A 322 -8.42 -9.85 -9.52
N GLN A 323 -9.10 -9.23 -8.55
CA GLN A 323 -8.47 -8.24 -7.68
C GLN A 323 -7.37 -8.86 -6.82
N LEU A 324 -7.60 -10.05 -6.27
CA LEU A 324 -6.58 -10.75 -5.49
C LEU A 324 -5.36 -11.07 -6.38
N ALA A 325 -5.59 -11.59 -7.59
CA ALA A 325 -4.53 -11.86 -8.56
C ALA A 325 -3.74 -10.60 -8.95
N PHE A 326 -4.41 -9.47 -9.12
CA PHE A 326 -3.75 -8.17 -9.31
C PHE A 326 -2.84 -7.81 -8.13
N LEU A 327 -3.33 -7.90 -6.89
CA LEU A 327 -2.54 -7.55 -5.69
C LEU A 327 -1.36 -8.50 -5.49
N GLN A 328 -1.54 -9.80 -5.72
CA GLN A 328 -0.46 -10.80 -5.74
C GLN A 328 0.58 -10.46 -6.81
N SER A 329 0.16 -9.98 -7.99
CA SER A 329 1.08 -9.56 -9.06
C SER A 329 1.95 -8.36 -8.68
N VAL A 330 1.42 -7.45 -7.86
CA VAL A 330 2.18 -6.31 -7.32
C VAL A 330 3.26 -6.81 -6.37
N LEU A 331 2.89 -7.65 -5.39
CA LEU A 331 3.81 -8.18 -4.38
C LEU A 331 4.88 -9.10 -4.98
N SER A 332 4.52 -9.89 -5.99
CA SER A 332 5.44 -10.77 -6.71
C SER A 332 6.28 -10.05 -7.77
N ASN A 333 6.04 -8.75 -8.01
CA ASN A 333 6.77 -7.93 -8.99
C ASN A 333 6.61 -8.45 -10.42
N LYS A 334 5.41 -8.93 -10.77
CA LYS A 334 5.17 -9.66 -12.03
C LYS A 334 5.34 -8.77 -13.27
N LEU A 335 4.96 -7.49 -13.19
CA LEU A 335 5.01 -6.56 -14.34
C LEU A 335 6.10 -5.50 -14.26
N ILE A 336 6.54 -5.12 -13.06
CA ILE A 336 7.58 -4.10 -12.86
C ILE A 336 8.72 -4.67 -11.99
N SER A 337 9.93 -4.14 -12.15
CA SER A 337 11.10 -4.60 -11.40
C SER A 337 10.91 -4.46 -9.88
N LYS A 338 11.59 -5.31 -9.10
CA LYS A 338 11.52 -5.23 -7.63
C LYS A 338 11.85 -3.85 -7.05
N PRO A 339 12.89 -3.12 -7.54
CA PRO A 339 13.14 -1.74 -7.10
C PRO A 339 11.98 -0.78 -7.41
N ALA A 340 11.34 -0.91 -8.57
CA ALA A 340 10.20 -0.08 -8.96
C ALA A 340 8.99 -0.32 -8.05
N THR A 341 8.68 -1.59 -7.74
CA THR A 341 7.63 -1.94 -6.76
C THR A 341 7.94 -1.36 -5.39
N ARG A 342 9.15 -1.58 -4.86
CA ARG A 342 9.55 -1.04 -3.54
C ARG A 342 9.43 0.47 -3.47
N ARG A 343 9.71 1.18 -4.58
CA ARG A 343 9.58 2.63 -4.69
C ARG A 343 8.11 3.07 -4.77
N TRP A 344 7.25 2.31 -5.46
CA TRP A 344 5.81 2.56 -5.50
C TRP A 344 5.18 2.38 -4.11
N LEU A 345 5.64 1.38 -3.36
CA LEU A 345 5.21 1.08 -1.99
C LEU A 345 5.99 1.88 -0.94
N GLN A 346 6.21 3.17 -1.21
CA GLN A 346 6.73 4.13 -0.22
C GLN A 346 5.66 5.18 0.10
N PRO A 347 5.53 5.58 1.38
CA PRO A 347 4.78 6.79 1.73
C PRO A 347 5.33 8.02 0.98
N ARG A 348 4.42 8.90 0.56
CA ARG A 348 4.73 10.17 -0.11
C ARG A 348 4.43 11.38 0.76
N ALA A 349 3.40 11.30 1.59
CA ALA A 349 3.06 12.32 2.57
C ALA A 349 2.52 11.65 3.84
N VAL A 350 2.94 12.14 5.01
CA VAL A 350 2.29 11.79 6.28
C VAL A 350 1.09 12.69 6.49
N LEU A 351 0.03 12.15 7.10
CA LEU A 351 -1.09 12.98 7.54
C LEU A 351 -0.78 13.56 8.93
N PRO A 352 -1.60 14.51 9.44
CA PRO A 352 -1.60 14.93 10.84
C PRO A 352 -2.04 13.79 11.81
N SER A 353 -1.47 12.60 11.66
CA SER A 353 -1.78 11.36 12.37
C SER A 353 -0.54 10.48 12.37
N LEU A 354 -0.21 9.89 13.52
CA LEU A 354 0.89 8.91 13.64
C LEU A 354 0.57 7.59 12.92
N HIS A 355 -0.69 7.36 12.59
CA HIS A 355 -1.20 6.08 12.08
C HIS A 355 -1.54 6.12 10.59
N GLN A 356 -1.29 7.23 9.90
CA GLN A 356 -1.74 7.37 8.51
C GLN A 356 -0.76 8.12 7.62
N ALA A 357 -0.60 7.61 6.41
CA ALA A 357 0.13 8.26 5.33
C ALA A 357 -0.57 8.03 3.99
N VAL A 358 -0.12 8.74 2.97
CA VAL A 358 -0.59 8.62 1.59
C VAL A 358 0.60 8.26 0.71
N GLY A 359 0.45 7.22 -0.11
CA GLY A 359 1.38 6.83 -1.17
C GLY A 359 0.87 7.23 -2.55
N GLU A 360 1.49 6.71 -3.59
CA GLU A 360 0.94 6.83 -4.95
C GLU A 360 -0.16 5.80 -5.16
N SER A 361 -1.41 6.25 -5.22
CA SER A 361 -2.65 5.46 -5.23
C SER A 361 -3.06 4.83 -3.89
N TRP A 362 -2.16 4.77 -2.91
CA TRP A 362 -2.36 4.07 -1.64
C TRP A 362 -2.77 5.00 -0.48
N GLU A 363 -3.83 4.65 0.23
CA GLU A 363 -4.03 5.02 1.62
C GLU A 363 -3.21 4.06 2.51
N ILE A 364 -2.36 4.58 3.40
CA ILE A 364 -1.47 3.74 4.23
C ILE A 364 -1.87 3.87 5.69
N PHE A 365 -2.30 2.76 6.30
CA PHE A 365 -2.60 2.68 7.73
C PHE A 365 -1.43 2.05 8.49
N ARG A 366 -1.19 2.54 9.71
CA ARG A 366 -0.11 2.08 10.61
C ARG A 366 -0.64 1.74 12.00
N PRO A 367 -1.49 0.70 12.14
CA PRO A 367 -2.00 0.29 13.43
C PRO A 367 -0.86 -0.19 14.34
N THR A 368 -0.99 0.10 15.63
CA THR A 368 -0.05 -0.31 16.69
C THR A 368 -0.67 -1.32 17.66
N ASP A 369 -1.90 -1.73 17.40
CA ASP A 369 -2.73 -2.61 18.24
C ASP A 369 -2.97 -3.98 17.59
N ILE A 370 -2.05 -4.42 16.73
CA ILE A 370 -2.02 -5.80 16.22
C ILE A 370 -1.32 -6.69 17.24
N ASP A 371 -1.89 -7.86 17.52
CA ASP A 371 -1.30 -8.89 18.37
C ASP A 371 -0.05 -9.49 17.71
N LEU A 372 1.10 -8.83 17.93
CA LEU A 372 2.41 -9.20 17.43
C LEU A 372 3.30 -9.58 18.60
N ALA A 373 4.14 -10.61 18.43
CA ALA A 373 5.11 -10.99 19.46
C ALA A 373 6.07 -9.83 19.79
N THR A 374 6.40 -9.01 18.79
CA THR A 374 7.08 -7.73 18.99
C THR A 374 6.17 -6.57 18.59
N PRO A 375 5.59 -5.83 19.56
CA PRO A 375 4.70 -4.71 19.29
C PRO A 375 5.39 -3.62 18.45
N ARG A 376 4.78 -3.26 17.32
CA ARG A 376 5.24 -2.19 16.42
C ARG A 376 4.13 -1.75 15.47
N ALA A 377 4.36 -0.62 14.81
CA ALA A 377 3.54 -0.22 13.67
C ALA A 377 3.82 -1.12 12.45
N ILE A 378 2.76 -1.55 11.77
CA ILE A 378 2.84 -2.26 10.48
C ILE A 378 2.22 -1.39 9.40
N ASP A 379 2.94 -1.18 8.30
CA ASP A 379 2.43 -0.41 7.17
C ASP A 379 1.48 -1.29 6.34
N ILE A 380 0.19 -0.94 6.36
CA ILE A 380 -0.86 -1.59 5.59
C ILE A 380 -1.23 -0.65 4.44
N PHE A 381 -0.89 -1.05 3.22
CA PHE A 381 -1.22 -0.29 2.01
C PHE A 381 -2.60 -0.69 1.55
N THR A 382 -3.47 0.31 1.39
CA THR A 382 -4.88 0.10 1.06
C THR A 382 -5.30 1.00 -0.08
N LYS A 383 -6.29 0.54 -0.83
CA LYS A 383 -7.12 1.42 -1.63
C LYS A 383 -8.57 1.07 -1.45
N THR A 384 -9.32 2.03 -0.93
CA THR A 384 -10.77 1.97 -0.85
C THR A 384 -11.41 2.40 -2.17
N GLY A 385 -12.48 1.71 -2.53
CA GLY A 385 -13.35 2.05 -3.64
C GLY A 385 -14.78 2.13 -3.16
N GLY A 386 -15.44 3.25 -3.41
CA GLY A 386 -16.84 3.45 -3.09
C GLY A 386 -17.57 4.07 -4.27
N VAL A 387 -18.63 3.41 -4.69
CA VAL A 387 -19.67 3.92 -5.58
C VAL A 387 -20.97 3.58 -4.87
N THR A 388 -22.01 4.38 -5.03
CA THR A 388 -23.28 4.07 -4.37
C THR A 388 -23.70 2.64 -4.76
N GLY A 389 -23.66 1.74 -3.77
CA GLY A 389 -24.00 0.32 -3.91
C GLY A 389 -22.92 -0.67 -4.18
N TYR A 390 -21.70 -0.18 -4.27
CA TYR A 390 -20.53 -0.99 -4.44
C TYR A 390 -19.41 -0.45 -3.56
N ALA A 391 -18.79 -1.33 -2.80
CA ALA A 391 -17.59 -1.01 -2.07
C ALA A 391 -16.54 -2.08 -2.32
N ALA A 392 -15.29 -1.66 -2.37
CA ALA A 392 -14.15 -2.54 -2.48
C ALA A 392 -13.00 -2.02 -1.61
N HIS A 393 -12.22 -2.95 -1.09
CA HIS A 393 -10.98 -2.68 -0.38
C HIS A 393 -9.90 -3.57 -0.98
N ALA A 394 -8.91 -2.95 -1.61
CA ALA A 394 -7.68 -3.62 -1.99
C ALA A 394 -6.65 -3.38 -0.90
N VAL A 395 -6.03 -4.44 -0.37
CA VAL A 395 -5.11 -4.36 0.76
C VAL A 395 -3.87 -5.19 0.47
N ILE A 396 -2.69 -4.62 0.69
CA ILE A 396 -1.43 -5.37 0.70
C ILE A 396 -0.61 -5.02 1.95
N VAL A 397 0.07 -6.03 2.51
CA VAL A 397 1.06 -5.87 3.58
C VAL A 397 2.38 -6.45 3.09
N PRO A 398 3.26 -5.60 2.49
CA PRO A 398 4.47 -6.08 1.82
C PRO A 398 5.43 -6.87 2.72
N GLU A 399 5.52 -6.50 4.00
CA GLU A 399 6.36 -7.19 4.99
C GLU A 399 6.06 -8.70 5.08
N TYR A 400 4.81 -9.10 4.86
CA TYR A 400 4.37 -10.49 4.98
C TYR A 400 3.88 -11.10 3.66
N ASN A 401 4.05 -10.41 2.54
CA ASN A 401 3.45 -10.78 1.25
C ASN A 401 1.94 -11.05 1.33
N ILE A 402 1.22 -10.31 2.17
CA ILE A 402 -0.24 -10.44 2.28
C ILE A 402 -0.92 -9.65 1.18
N ALA A 403 -1.87 -10.26 0.47
CA ALA A 403 -2.88 -9.57 -0.32
C ALA A 403 -4.28 -9.93 0.18
N LEU A 404 -5.16 -8.93 0.31
CA LEU A 404 -6.53 -9.07 0.81
C LEU A 404 -7.48 -8.22 -0.04
N THR A 405 -8.62 -8.80 -0.41
CA THR A 405 -9.74 -8.09 -1.03
C THR A 405 -10.98 -8.21 -0.15
N ILE A 406 -11.71 -7.11 -0.02
CA ILE A 406 -13.05 -7.09 0.58
C ILE A 406 -13.96 -6.40 -0.43
N ASN A 407 -15.02 -7.07 -0.81
CA ASN A 407 -15.89 -6.67 -1.91
C ASN A 407 -17.32 -6.73 -1.43
N ALA A 408 -18.10 -5.67 -1.61
CA ALA A 408 -19.49 -5.63 -1.19
C ALA A 408 -20.37 -4.95 -2.23
N ALA A 409 -21.60 -5.44 -2.36
CA ALA A 409 -22.61 -4.82 -3.19
C ALA A 409 -24.00 -4.92 -2.53
N GLY A 410 -24.67 -3.78 -2.43
CA GLY A 410 -25.90 -3.64 -1.67
C GLY A 410 -26.00 -2.30 -0.94
N GLY A 411 -27.13 -2.06 -0.28
CA GLY A 411 -27.50 -0.74 0.27
C GLY A 411 -26.50 -0.20 1.29
N GLN A 412 -25.78 -1.10 1.96
CA GLN A 412 -24.79 -0.79 3.00
C GLN A 412 -23.38 -1.31 2.65
N ALA A 413 -23.03 -1.38 1.36
CA ALA A 413 -21.73 -1.87 0.91
C ALA A 413 -20.53 -1.19 1.59
N GLN A 414 -20.58 0.12 1.81
CA GLN A 414 -19.49 0.87 2.46
C GLN A 414 -19.36 0.51 3.95
N ASP A 415 -20.48 0.28 4.64
CA ASP A 415 -20.47 -0.14 6.04
C ASP A 415 -19.86 -1.53 6.17
N ALA A 416 -20.22 -2.44 5.25
CA ALA A 416 -19.66 -3.79 5.19
C ALA A 416 -18.14 -3.78 5.05
N VAL A 417 -17.60 -3.07 4.05
CA VAL A 417 -16.14 -2.99 3.83
C VAL A 417 -15.42 -2.33 5.01
N SER A 418 -15.99 -1.27 5.58
CA SER A 418 -15.40 -0.56 6.72
C SER A 418 -15.37 -1.43 7.98
N ALA A 419 -16.44 -2.18 8.24
CA ALA A 419 -16.54 -3.07 9.41
C ALA A 419 -15.64 -4.30 9.30
N LEU A 420 -15.57 -4.91 8.11
CA LEU A 420 -14.77 -6.12 7.88
C LEU A 420 -13.26 -5.84 7.85
N PHE A 421 -12.83 -4.67 7.38
CA PHE A 421 -11.40 -4.37 7.21
C PHE A 421 -10.54 -4.65 8.46
N PRO A 422 -10.80 -4.05 9.64
CA PRO A 422 -10.01 -4.33 10.85
C PRO A 422 -10.18 -5.75 11.36
N GLN A 423 -11.37 -6.35 11.17
CA GLN A 423 -11.68 -7.73 11.58
C GLN A 423 -10.93 -8.77 10.76
N MET A 424 -10.52 -8.42 9.53
CA MET A 424 -9.76 -9.30 8.65
C MET A 424 -8.26 -9.02 8.70
N VAL A 425 -7.85 -7.76 8.60
CA VAL A 425 -6.42 -7.43 8.43
C VAL A 425 -5.60 -7.72 9.68
N LYS A 426 -6.13 -7.44 10.88
CA LYS A 426 -5.42 -7.65 12.14
C LYS A 426 -5.10 -9.13 12.41
N PRO A 427 -6.08 -10.06 12.40
CA PRO A 427 -5.78 -11.48 12.62
C PRO A 427 -4.93 -12.07 11.49
N LEU A 428 -5.09 -11.60 10.25
CA LEU A 428 -4.27 -12.05 9.12
C LEU A 428 -2.80 -11.66 9.28
N VAL A 429 -2.51 -10.42 9.70
CA VAL A 429 -1.15 -9.96 10.00
C VAL A 429 -0.56 -10.71 11.19
N ALA A 430 -1.33 -10.89 12.28
CA ALA A 430 -0.88 -11.64 13.45
C ALA A 430 -0.55 -13.12 13.10
N TYR A 431 -1.41 -13.75 12.29
CA TYR A 431 -1.19 -15.09 11.76
C TYR A 431 0.10 -15.17 10.93
N ALA A 432 0.34 -14.18 10.06
CA ALA A 432 1.55 -14.14 9.23
C ALA A 432 2.83 -13.88 10.06
N ASP A 433 2.81 -13.02 11.08
CA ASP A 433 3.96 -12.80 12.00
C ASP A 433 4.31 -14.11 12.73
N LYS A 434 3.29 -14.80 13.27
CA LYS A 434 3.49 -16.09 13.93
C LYS A 434 4.09 -17.13 12.99
N LEU A 435 3.59 -17.22 11.77
CA LEU A 435 4.11 -18.14 10.75
C LEU A 435 5.55 -17.79 10.36
N ALA A 436 5.84 -16.52 10.10
CA ALA A 436 7.18 -16.03 9.75
C ALA A 436 8.19 -16.39 10.84
N ARG A 437 7.81 -16.21 12.10
CA ARG A 437 8.62 -16.55 13.27
C ARG A 437 8.86 -18.05 13.43
N GLN A 438 7.83 -18.87 13.24
CA GLN A 438 7.96 -20.33 13.27
C GLN A 438 8.91 -20.81 12.18
N GLN A 439 8.79 -20.28 10.96
CA GLN A 439 9.65 -20.64 9.85
C GLN A 439 11.08 -20.16 10.08
N ALA A 440 11.26 -18.92 10.55
CA ALA A 440 12.57 -18.40 10.88
C ALA A 440 13.27 -19.18 12.00
N ARG A 441 12.53 -19.69 12.99
CA ARG A 441 13.07 -20.59 14.03
C ARG A 441 13.65 -21.86 13.41
N VAL A 442 12.93 -22.48 12.49
CA VAL A 442 13.37 -23.72 11.81
C VAL A 442 14.55 -23.44 10.87
N GLU A 443 14.52 -22.32 10.17
CA GLU A 443 15.46 -22.02 9.09
C GLU A 443 16.78 -21.43 9.59
N TYR A 444 16.75 -20.54 10.60
CA TYR A 444 17.92 -19.76 11.01
C TYR A 444 18.50 -20.12 12.38
N ALA A 445 17.73 -20.73 13.29
CA ALA A 445 18.27 -21.04 14.62
C ALA A 445 19.34 -22.15 14.57
N GLY A 446 20.40 -21.97 15.34
CA GLY A 446 21.49 -22.95 15.42
C GLY A 446 22.88 -22.33 15.51
N THR A 447 23.90 -23.18 15.57
CA THR A 447 25.30 -22.77 15.63
C THR A 447 25.97 -22.94 14.26
N TYR A 448 26.54 -21.85 13.76
CA TYR A 448 27.25 -21.75 12.49
C TYR A 448 28.76 -21.69 12.75
N LYS A 449 29.55 -22.27 11.84
CA LYS A 449 31.01 -22.19 11.89
C LYS A 449 31.55 -21.64 10.58
N ALA A 450 32.59 -20.82 10.66
CA ALA A 450 33.28 -20.31 9.49
C ALA A 450 33.94 -21.48 8.74
N SER A 451 33.75 -21.52 7.43
CA SER A 451 34.39 -22.51 6.54
C SER A 451 35.60 -21.96 5.78
N ALA A 452 35.89 -20.66 5.93
CA ALA A 452 36.98 -20.01 5.22
C ALA A 452 38.33 -20.30 5.88
N ALA A 453 39.33 -20.67 5.08
CA ALA A 453 40.71 -20.90 5.53
C ALA A 453 41.24 -19.65 6.25
N GLY A 454 41.74 -19.82 7.47
CA GLY A 454 42.36 -18.75 8.26
C GLY A 454 41.42 -17.93 9.15
N VAL A 455 40.11 -18.22 9.19
CA VAL A 455 39.20 -17.59 10.18
C VAL A 455 38.51 -18.64 11.04
N ALA A 456 38.91 -18.72 12.31
CA ALA A 456 38.25 -19.56 13.31
C ALA A 456 37.07 -18.77 13.91
N GLY A 457 35.93 -18.79 13.22
CA GLY A 457 34.72 -18.08 13.65
C GLY A 457 33.54 -19.01 13.93
N SER A 458 32.71 -18.65 14.91
CA SER A 458 31.43 -19.30 15.16
C SER A 458 30.36 -18.28 15.55
N MET A 459 29.11 -18.56 15.24
CA MET A 459 27.98 -17.79 15.76
C MET A 459 26.82 -18.70 16.16
N THR A 460 26.08 -18.32 17.19
CA THR A 460 24.88 -19.03 17.64
C THR A 460 23.68 -18.11 17.48
N LEU A 461 22.71 -18.54 16.69
CA LEU A 461 21.48 -17.81 16.39
C LEU A 461 20.28 -18.46 17.07
N ALA A 462 19.35 -17.62 17.53
CA ALA A 462 18.05 -18.03 18.06
C ALA A 462 16.95 -17.10 17.56
N VAL A 463 15.71 -17.58 17.52
CA VAL A 463 14.55 -16.75 17.20
C VAL A 463 13.58 -16.81 18.38
N ASP A 464 13.56 -15.75 19.17
CA ASP A 464 12.70 -15.55 20.33
C ASP A 464 11.45 -14.73 19.96
N ASP A 465 10.76 -14.16 20.95
CA ASP A 465 9.60 -13.28 20.73
C ASP A 465 10.01 -11.81 20.54
N GLY A 466 11.31 -11.50 20.63
CA GLY A 466 11.85 -10.19 20.29
C GLY A 466 12.00 -9.96 18.77
N PRO A 467 12.47 -8.78 18.37
CA PRO A 467 12.60 -8.45 16.95
C PRO A 467 13.75 -9.18 16.26
N GLY A 468 13.60 -9.56 15.00
CA GLY A 468 14.68 -10.19 14.23
C GLY A 468 15.20 -11.52 14.81
N VAL A 469 16.39 -11.93 14.38
CA VAL A 469 17.05 -13.15 14.84
C VAL A 469 18.08 -12.79 15.92
N ALA A 470 17.95 -13.32 17.12
CA ALA A 470 18.90 -13.10 18.20
C ALA A 470 20.26 -13.74 17.87
N LEU A 471 21.33 -12.95 18.02
CA LEU A 471 22.71 -13.38 17.94
C LEU A 471 23.24 -13.58 19.37
N ASN A 472 23.18 -14.81 19.85
CA ASN A 472 23.52 -15.14 21.24
C ASN A 472 25.03 -15.23 21.46
N GLU A 473 25.76 -15.70 20.45
CA GLU A 473 27.22 -15.83 20.50
C GLU A 473 27.80 -15.45 19.15
N LEU A 474 28.93 -14.73 19.18
CA LEU A 474 29.75 -14.47 18.00
C LEU A 474 31.22 -14.50 18.44
N THR A 475 31.96 -15.49 17.94
CA THR A 475 33.39 -15.64 18.17
C THR A 475 34.12 -15.47 16.85
N MET A 476 35.21 -14.72 16.86
CA MET A 476 36.09 -14.56 15.70
C MET A 476 37.54 -14.65 16.13
N ASN A 477 38.26 -15.65 15.61
CA ASN A 477 39.67 -15.92 15.92
C ASN A 477 39.94 -15.97 17.45
N GLY A 478 39.05 -16.62 18.19
CA GLY A 478 39.12 -16.74 19.65
C GLY A 478 38.61 -15.52 20.42
N VAL A 479 38.22 -14.42 19.75
CA VAL A 479 37.67 -13.22 20.39
C VAL A 479 36.15 -13.33 20.50
N GLN A 480 35.61 -13.13 21.71
CA GLN A 480 34.17 -13.00 21.95
C GLN A 480 33.71 -11.60 21.52
N VAL A 481 33.19 -11.51 20.30
CA VAL A 481 32.87 -10.23 19.65
C VAL A 481 31.78 -9.49 20.43
N LEU A 482 30.74 -10.18 20.90
CA LEU A 482 29.65 -9.55 21.65
C LEU A 482 30.10 -8.99 23.00
N GLN A 483 31.01 -9.67 23.71
CA GLN A 483 31.59 -9.15 24.95
C GLN A 483 32.44 -7.89 24.69
N SER A 484 33.18 -7.89 23.58
CA SER A 484 33.98 -6.73 23.16
C SER A 484 33.09 -5.54 22.81
N LEU A 485 31.97 -5.79 22.11
CA LEU A 485 30.96 -4.77 21.79
C LEU A 485 30.30 -4.19 23.05
N ALA A 486 29.93 -5.05 24.01
CA ALA A 486 29.38 -4.63 25.30
C ALA A 486 30.36 -3.73 26.07
N ALA A 487 31.64 -4.12 26.13
CA ALA A 487 32.69 -3.34 26.77
C ALA A 487 32.89 -1.96 26.11
N MET A 488 32.89 -1.90 24.76
CA MET A 488 33.01 -0.63 24.03
C MET A 488 31.83 0.30 24.28
N GLN A 489 30.61 -0.24 24.40
CA GLN A 489 29.40 0.54 24.70
C GLN A 489 29.23 0.83 26.20
N LYS A 490 30.12 0.31 27.06
CA LYS A 490 30.02 0.39 28.53
C LYS A 490 28.68 -0.17 29.06
N ILE A 491 28.24 -1.28 28.49
CA ILE A 491 27.02 -2.00 28.88
C ILE A 491 27.45 -3.34 29.49
N PRO A 492 26.86 -3.79 30.62
CA PRO A 492 27.06 -5.15 31.10
C PRO A 492 26.69 -6.17 30.02
N TYR A 493 27.50 -7.21 29.84
CA TYR A 493 27.31 -8.16 28.73
C TYR A 493 25.93 -8.83 28.76
N GLU A 494 25.45 -9.15 29.96
CA GLU A 494 24.13 -9.69 30.23
C GLU A 494 22.98 -8.78 29.75
N SER A 495 23.21 -7.46 29.74
CA SER A 495 22.25 -6.44 29.30
C SER A 495 22.36 -6.13 27.80
N LEU A 496 23.37 -6.65 27.09
CA LEU A 496 23.52 -6.48 25.65
C LEU A 496 22.54 -7.38 24.89
N SER A 497 21.91 -6.85 23.86
CA SER A 497 21.27 -7.65 22.81
C SER A 497 21.92 -7.37 21.46
N ALA A 498 22.19 -8.44 20.71
CA ALA A 498 22.57 -8.35 19.31
C ALA A 498 21.53 -9.10 18.48
N ARG A 499 21.02 -8.47 17.41
CA ARG A 499 19.96 -9.02 16.55
C ARG A 499 20.29 -8.82 15.09
N LEU A 500 19.94 -9.81 14.27
CA LEU A 500 20.08 -9.78 12.81
C LEU A 500 18.75 -9.40 12.16
N TYR A 501 18.83 -8.51 11.18
CA TYR A 501 17.70 -8.07 10.36
C TYR A 501 18.00 -8.22 8.87
N PRO A 502 17.04 -8.72 8.06
CA PRO A 502 17.19 -8.74 6.61
C PRO A 502 17.46 -7.33 6.09
N THR A 503 18.59 -7.13 5.42
CA THR A 503 18.97 -5.80 4.90
C THR A 503 18.90 -5.74 3.38
N ASP A 504 19.14 -6.87 2.72
CA ASP A 504 18.84 -7.04 1.31
C ASP A 504 17.70 -8.07 1.14
N PRO A 505 16.46 -7.63 0.92
CA PRO A 505 15.34 -8.54 0.71
C PRO A 505 15.51 -9.39 -0.56
N ASP A 506 16.32 -8.96 -1.53
CA ASP A 506 16.56 -9.71 -2.77
C ASP A 506 17.54 -10.88 -2.55
N SER A 507 18.29 -10.86 -1.44
CA SER A 507 19.23 -11.92 -1.07
C SER A 507 18.58 -13.10 -0.34
N LEU A 508 17.37 -12.92 0.23
CA LEU A 508 16.69 -13.92 1.06
C LEU A 508 16.38 -15.20 0.27
N GLY A 509 16.72 -16.35 0.84
CA GLY A 509 16.51 -17.66 0.22
C GLY A 509 17.53 -18.01 -0.87
N THR A 510 18.54 -17.17 -1.12
CA THR A 510 19.67 -17.51 -1.98
C THR A 510 20.80 -18.17 -1.17
N ASP A 511 21.85 -18.64 -1.86
CA ASP A 511 23.04 -19.19 -1.19
C ASP A 511 23.76 -18.15 -0.32
N ARG A 512 23.55 -16.85 -0.56
CA ARG A 512 24.20 -15.74 0.14
C ARG A 512 23.19 -14.69 0.57
N GLU A 513 22.84 -14.71 1.85
CA GLU A 513 21.93 -13.71 2.41
C GLU A 513 22.69 -12.56 3.09
N VAL A 514 22.14 -11.35 2.99
CA VAL A 514 22.72 -10.12 3.56
C VAL A 514 21.88 -9.63 4.73
N TRP A 515 22.50 -9.63 5.89
CA TRP A 515 21.89 -9.28 7.16
C TRP A 515 22.71 -8.20 7.86
N ARG A 516 22.02 -7.31 8.58
CA ARG A 516 22.64 -6.29 9.43
C ARG A 516 22.54 -6.74 10.88
N ILE A 517 23.66 -6.65 11.60
CA ILE A 517 23.66 -6.73 13.05
C ILE A 517 23.24 -5.37 13.62
N SER A 518 22.23 -5.35 14.46
CA SER A 518 21.95 -4.23 15.38
C SER A 518 22.32 -4.66 16.80
N VAL A 519 22.95 -3.77 17.54
CA VAL A 519 23.37 -4.01 18.93
C VAL A 519 22.69 -2.97 19.80
N ASP A 520 21.98 -3.44 20.83
CA ASP A 520 21.12 -2.63 21.68
C ASP A 520 21.12 -3.16 23.14
N ARG A 521 20.33 -2.55 24.03
CA ARG A 521 20.08 -3.05 25.39
C ARG A 521 18.84 -3.93 25.44
N LYS A 522 18.88 -4.99 26.26
CA LYS A 522 17.72 -5.86 26.53
C LYS A 522 16.61 -5.12 27.30
N ASP A 523 17.01 -4.25 28.23
CA ASP A 523 16.08 -3.50 29.07
C ASP A 523 15.96 -2.04 28.58
N PRO A 524 14.72 -1.53 28.43
CA PRO A 524 14.52 -0.11 28.21
C PRO A 524 14.79 0.57 29.55
N GLY A 525 15.88 1.33 29.65
CA GLY A 525 16.05 2.22 30.79
C GLY A 525 14.82 3.11 30.98
N SER A 526 14.50 3.45 32.23
CA SER A 526 13.35 4.26 32.64
C SER A 526 13.27 5.62 31.92
N TRP A 527 12.59 5.67 30.78
CA TRP A 527 12.32 6.93 30.04
C TRP A 527 10.87 7.08 29.56
N GLY A 528 9.96 6.17 29.94
CA GLY A 528 8.51 6.33 29.73
C GLY A 528 7.87 7.54 30.45
N THR A 529 8.65 8.58 30.78
CA THR A 529 8.23 9.77 31.53
C THR A 529 8.79 11.09 30.99
N ARG A 530 9.47 11.14 29.83
CA ARG A 530 10.10 12.40 29.34
C ARG A 530 9.63 12.96 28.00
N PHE A 531 8.63 12.34 27.37
CA PHE A 531 7.91 12.96 26.25
C PHE A 531 6.40 13.14 26.52
N ASP A 532 5.94 12.83 27.75
CA ASP A 532 4.57 13.05 28.23
C ASP A 532 4.42 14.39 29.00
N THR A 533 5.25 15.39 28.71
CA THR A 533 5.11 16.76 29.25
C THR A 533 5.09 17.79 28.15
#